data_AF-A0A2J5PRL5-F1
#
_entry.id   AF-A0A2J5PRL5-F1
#
_cell.length_a   1.000
_cell.length_b   1.000
_cell.length_c   1.000
_cell.angle_alpha   90.00
_cell.angle_beta   90.00
_cell.angle_gamma   90.00
#
_symmetry.space_group_name_H-M   'P 1'
#
loop_
_entity.id
_entity.type
_entity.pdbx_description
1 polymer ?
#
loop_
_entity_poly.entity_id
_entity_poly.type
_entity_poly.pdbx_seq_one_letter_code
_entity_poly.pdbx_strand_id
1 'polypeptide(L)'
;MLDSLADEFALRKETLIRAFKQDTGLTPASFINIARIEFAKTRLRAGDNIADVGYQAGFADQSHFHKTFVSYTAATPRQYAQSRSITDNN
;
A
#
# COMPACT_ATOMS: atom_id res chain seq x y z
N MET A 1 -15.92 -5.58 -36.03
CA MET A 1 -16.36 -4.22 -35.59
C MET A 1 -16.58 -4.10 -34.07
N LEU A 2 -16.53 -5.19 -33.29
CA LEU A 2 -16.43 -5.12 -31.82
C LEU A 2 -14.98 -5.29 -31.31
N ASP A 3 -14.14 -6.01 -32.06
CA ASP A 3 -12.70 -6.11 -31.79
C ASP A 3 -11.98 -4.75 -31.87
N SER A 4 -12.48 -3.83 -32.70
CA SER A 4 -11.88 -2.52 -32.93
C SER A 4 -12.02 -1.57 -31.72
N LEU A 5 -13.02 -1.79 -30.87
CA LEU A 5 -13.23 -0.97 -29.66
C LEU A 5 -12.41 -1.50 -28.48
N ALA A 6 -12.14 -2.81 -28.44
CA ALA A 6 -11.33 -3.44 -27.39
C ALA A 6 -9.85 -3.00 -27.43
N ASP A 7 -9.32 -2.75 -28.63
CA ASP A 7 -7.96 -2.23 -28.83
C ASP A 7 -7.79 -0.78 -28.34
N GLU A 8 -8.86 0.02 -28.42
CA GLU A 8 -8.85 1.43 -28.03
C GLU A 8 -8.73 1.64 -26.51
N PHE A 9 -9.18 0.67 -25.71
CA PHE A 9 -9.11 0.74 -24.25
C PHE A 9 -7.86 0.07 -23.66
N ALA A 10 -7.22 -0.85 -24.39
CA ALA A 10 -5.93 -1.40 -23.99
C ALA A 10 -4.85 -0.31 -23.93
N LEU A 11 -4.86 0.61 -24.92
CA LEU A 11 -4.02 1.81 -24.93
C LEU A 11 -4.34 2.76 -23.76
N ARG A 12 -5.62 2.97 -23.43
CA ARG A 12 -6.03 3.92 -22.37
C ARG A 12 -5.52 3.54 -20.99
N LYS A 13 -5.42 2.24 -20.65
CA LYS A 13 -4.83 1.81 -19.36
C LYS A 13 -3.34 2.12 -19.29
N GLU A 14 -2.60 1.86 -20.36
CA GLU A 14 -1.19 2.22 -20.44
C GLU A 14 -1.00 3.75 -20.43
N THR A 15 -1.84 4.49 -21.15
CA THR A 15 -1.84 5.96 -21.13
C THR A 15 -2.11 6.48 -19.72
N LEU A 16 -3.07 5.90 -18.99
CA LEU A 16 -3.36 6.28 -17.61
C LEU A 16 -2.18 5.99 -16.67
N ILE A 17 -1.56 4.80 -16.79
CA ILE A 17 -0.37 4.45 -15.99
C ILE A 17 0.79 5.39 -16.29
N ARG A 18 1.02 5.71 -17.57
CA ARG A 18 2.08 6.62 -18.01
C ARG A 18 1.80 8.05 -17.53
N ALA A 19 0.58 8.56 -17.69
CA ALA A 19 0.19 9.88 -17.22
C ALA A 19 0.30 10.00 -15.69
N PHE A 20 -0.19 9.00 -14.96
CA PHE A 20 -0.07 8.95 -13.50
C PHE A 20 1.40 8.92 -13.06
N LYS A 21 2.25 8.14 -13.74
CA LYS A 21 3.68 8.10 -13.45
C LYS A 21 4.39 9.39 -13.83
N GLN A 22 3.98 10.08 -14.90
CA GLN A 22 4.52 11.38 -15.27
C GLN A 22 4.19 12.44 -14.22
N ASP A 23 2.98 12.41 -13.68
CA ASP A 23 2.52 13.38 -12.68
C ASP A 23 3.07 13.10 -11.26
N THR A 24 3.08 11.84 -10.84
CA THR A 24 3.44 11.43 -9.46
C THR A 24 4.85 10.86 -9.31
N GLY A 25 5.52 10.53 -10.41
CA GLY A 25 6.78 9.78 -10.42
C GLY A 25 6.64 8.27 -10.10
N LEU A 26 5.43 7.81 -9.73
CA LEU A 26 5.19 6.46 -9.22
C LEU A 26 4.25 5.66 -10.12
N THR A 27 4.34 4.34 -10.07
CA THR A 27 3.28 3.52 -10.68
C THR A 27 2.02 3.59 -9.80
N PRO A 28 0.81 3.47 -10.37
CA PRO A 28 -0.42 3.43 -9.57
C PRO A 28 -0.39 2.34 -8.48
N ALA A 29 0.20 1.17 -8.79
CA ALA A 29 0.33 0.07 -7.83
C ALA A 29 1.26 0.44 -6.66
N SER A 30 2.40 1.09 -6.94
CA SER A 30 3.31 1.59 -5.91
C SER A 30 2.62 2.63 -5.03
N PHE A 31 1.90 3.58 -5.63
CA PHE A 31 1.17 4.62 -4.90
C PHE A 31 0.12 4.02 -3.96
N ILE A 32 -0.68 3.06 -4.43
CA ILE A 32 -1.66 2.35 -3.60
C ILE A 32 -0.95 1.63 -2.45
N ASN A 33 0.14 0.93 -2.71
CA ASN A 33 0.87 0.23 -1.66
C ASN A 33 1.44 1.19 -0.62
N ILE A 34 1.98 2.36 -1.02
CA ILE A 34 2.43 3.39 -0.08
C ILE A 34 1.27 3.83 0.82
N ALA A 35 0.11 4.17 0.24
CA ALA A 35 -1.05 4.60 1.01
C ALA A 35 -1.51 3.51 2.01
N ARG A 36 -1.55 2.24 1.58
CA ARG A 36 -1.88 1.10 2.45
C ARG A 36 -0.89 0.93 3.59
N ILE A 37 0.41 1.07 3.31
CA ILE A 37 1.45 0.96 4.34
C ILE A 37 1.42 2.14 5.31
N GLU A 38 1.17 3.37 4.86
CA GLU A 38 1.00 4.53 5.75
C GLU A 38 -0.20 4.38 6.69
N PHE A 39 -1.33 3.88 6.17
CA PHE A 39 -2.46 3.49 6.99
C PHE A 39 -2.06 2.44 8.05
N ALA A 40 -1.40 1.36 7.61
CA ALA A 40 -1.00 0.28 8.51
C ALA A 40 -0.02 0.75 9.60
N LYS A 41 0.98 1.58 9.26
CA LYS A 41 1.92 2.18 10.22
C LYS A 41 1.18 2.94 11.32
N THR A 42 0.17 3.73 10.94
CA THR A 42 -0.63 4.52 11.86
C THR A 42 -1.42 3.63 12.82
N ARG A 43 -2.13 2.61 12.30
CA ARG A 43 -2.92 1.71 13.13
C ARG A 43 -2.07 0.81 14.03
N LEU A 44 -0.94 0.30 13.54
CA LEU A 44 -0.02 -0.52 14.34
C LEU A 44 0.58 0.28 15.52
N ARG A 45 0.91 1.56 15.31
CA ARG A 45 1.37 2.45 16.38
C ARG A 45 0.27 2.76 17.40
N ALA A 46 -0.99 2.80 16.96
CA ALA A 46 -2.13 2.93 17.85
C ALA A 46 -2.38 1.67 18.71
N GLY A 47 -1.71 0.55 18.40
CA GLY A 47 -1.81 -0.71 19.15
C GLY A 47 -2.85 -1.68 18.61
N ASP A 48 -3.37 -1.43 17.41
CA ASP A 48 -4.33 -2.33 16.77
C ASP A 48 -3.74 -3.72 16.47
N ASN A 49 -4.62 -4.71 16.39
CA ASN A 49 -4.24 -6.08 16.03
C ASN A 49 -3.68 -6.15 14.59
N ILE A 50 -2.51 -6.75 14.44
CA ILE A 50 -1.78 -6.85 13.16
C ILE A 50 -2.62 -7.48 12.04
N ALA A 51 -3.42 -8.50 12.35
CA ALA A 51 -4.26 -9.18 11.35
C ALA A 51 -5.38 -8.26 10.85
N ASP A 52 -6.06 -7.58 11.77
CA ASP A 52 -7.12 -6.63 11.45
C ASP A 52 -6.58 -5.44 10.65
N VAL A 53 -5.41 -4.92 11.02
CA VAL A 53 -4.75 -3.85 10.27
C VAL A 53 -4.46 -4.26 8.82
N GLY A 54 -3.93 -5.47 8.62
CA GLY A 54 -3.65 -5.98 7.26
C GLY A 54 -4.91 -6.06 6.41
N TYR A 55 -6.01 -6.56 6.98
CA TYR A 55 -7.31 -6.64 6.31
C TYR A 55 -7.88 -5.24 6.00
N GLN A 56 -7.89 -4.33 6.97
CA GLN A 56 -8.39 -2.96 6.79
C GLN A 56 -7.54 -2.15 5.80
N ALA A 57 -6.24 -2.40 5.73
CA ALA A 57 -5.35 -1.84 4.73
C ALA A 57 -5.62 -2.40 3.32
N GLY A 58 -6.53 -3.36 3.15
CA GLY A 58 -6.93 -3.90 1.85
C GLY A 58 -5.99 -4.96 1.30
N PHE A 59 -5.23 -5.66 2.17
CA PHE A 59 -4.49 -6.85 1.77
C PHE A 59 -5.38 -8.09 1.80
N ALA A 60 -5.22 -8.95 0.80
CA ALA A 60 -5.99 -10.19 0.70
C ALA A 60 -5.62 -11.21 1.78
N ASP A 61 -4.36 -11.19 2.25
CA ASP A 61 -3.85 -12.11 3.25
C ASP A 61 -2.68 -11.52 4.05
N GLN A 62 -2.41 -12.14 5.20
CA GLN A 62 -1.39 -11.70 6.13
C GLN A 62 0.04 -11.85 5.58
N SER A 63 0.30 -12.85 4.72
CA SER A 63 1.64 -13.06 4.14
C SER A 63 1.99 -11.96 3.15
N HIS A 64 1.04 -11.57 2.29
CA HIS A 64 1.20 -10.46 1.36
C HIS A 64 1.34 -9.13 2.11
N PHE A 65 0.53 -8.88 3.14
CA PHE A 65 0.68 -7.72 4.01
C PHE A 65 2.08 -7.68 4.63
N HIS A 66 2.52 -8.76 5.28
CA HIS A 66 3.81 -8.83 5.96
C HIS A 66 4.97 -8.54 5.01
N LYS A 67 5.02 -9.22 3.85
CA LYS A 67 6.07 -9.04 2.85
C LYS A 67 6.12 -7.59 2.33
N THR A 68 4.95 -7.03 2.02
CA THR A 68 4.87 -5.64 1.55
C THR A 68 5.29 -4.67 2.64
N PHE A 69 4.81 -4.84 3.87
CA PHE A 69 5.16 -3.97 4.98
C PHE A 69 6.67 -3.96 5.27
N VAL A 70 7.31 -5.13 5.30
CA VAL A 70 8.77 -5.23 5.47
C VAL A 70 9.50 -4.57 4.30
N SER A 71 9.06 -4.79 3.06
CA SER A 71 9.68 -4.18 1.88
C SER A 71 9.64 -2.65 1.90
N TYR A 72 8.62 -2.03 2.50
CA TYR A 72 8.46 -0.58 2.53
C TYR A 72 9.01 0.08 3.80
N THR A 73 9.13 -0.66 4.91
CA THR A 73 9.50 -0.09 6.22
C THR A 73 10.80 -0.61 6.80
N ALA A 74 11.39 -1.65 6.18
CA ALA A 74 12.54 -2.40 6.71
C ALA A 74 12.33 -3.00 8.12
N ALA A 75 11.08 -3.08 8.59
CA ALA A 75 10.72 -3.64 9.88
C ALA A 75 9.47 -4.51 9.75
N THR A 76 9.32 -5.51 10.62
CA THR A 76 8.09 -6.32 10.67
C THR A 76 6.94 -5.50 11.28
N PRO A 77 5.67 -5.80 10.93
CA PRO A 77 4.51 -5.17 11.56
C PRO A 77 4.56 -5.25 13.10
N ARG A 78 5.03 -6.38 13.64
CA ARG A 78 5.18 -6.59 15.09
C ARG A 78 6.23 -5.67 15.70
N GLN A 79 7.40 -5.54 15.08
CA GLN A 79 8.43 -4.59 15.53
C GLN A 79 7.89 -3.16 15.49
N TYR A 80 7.13 -2.80 14.45
CA TYR A 80 6.53 -1.47 14.33
C TYR A 80 5.50 -1.17 15.43
N ALA A 81 4.67 -2.15 15.78
CA ALA A 81 3.70 -2.03 16.87
C ALA A 81 4.39 -1.96 18.25
N GLN A 82 5.50 -2.67 18.42
CA GLN A 82 6.28 -2.70 19.67
C GLN A 82 7.21 -1.50 19.84
N SER A 83 7.55 -0.79 18.76
CA SER A 83 8.41 0.40 18.78
C SER A 83 7.71 1.64 19.36
N ARG A 84 6.76 1.47 20.29
CA ARG A 84 6.27 2.54 21.18
C ARG A 84 7.42 2.93 22.12
N SER A 85 8.36 3.69 21.59
CA SER A 85 9.44 4.31 22.34
C SER A 85 9.04 5.75 22.68
N ILE A 86 8.42 5.93 23.85
CA ILE A 86 8.75 6.98 24.85
C ILE A 86 8.43 8.47 24.51
N THR A 87 7.90 8.86 23.34
CA THR A 87 7.82 10.32 23.00
C THR A 87 6.48 11.04 23.28
N ASP A 88 5.42 10.38 23.78
CA ASP A 88 4.16 11.08 24.11
C ASP A 88 4.05 11.48 25.60
N ASN A 89 5.00 12.28 26.08
CA ASN A 89 4.84 13.07 27.30
C ASN A 89 5.26 14.51 27.06
N ASN A 90 4.33 15.34 26.59
CA ASN A 90 4.26 16.77 26.90
C ASN A 90 2.84 17.30 26.67
#